data_AF-A0A8H6SBZ6-F1
#
_entry.id   AF-A0A8H6SBZ6-F1
#
_cell.length_a   1.000
_cell.length_b   1.000
_cell.length_c   1.000
_cell.angle_alpha   90.00
_cell.angle_beta   90.00
_cell.angle_gamma   90.00
#
_symmetry.space_group_name_H-M   'P 1'
#
loop_
_entity.id
_entity.type
_entity.pdbx_description
1 polymer ?
#
loop_
_entity_poly.entity_id
_entity_poly.type
_entity_poly.pdbx_seq_one_letter_code
_entity_poly.pdbx_strand_id
1 'polypeptide(L)'
;MGIKFGSFNEICETAALVICPLVGTEQGIEPTCYSRNVDVGGTLIFQPSTCVVHIAAIIMTIIMILHVRSKYTAVGRKEIVTFFWMYTLIELLAIFLDSGIIPTSSAVYIWFAAIYTGLVAATYACLLINGFVGFQFAEDGTPLSLWGLRISCLVVFAISFFVGAATFKNFAGFNYTKPLGLWIVYILWPLICAIIYIVSQLLLVFRTLDDRWPIGDIVFGTAFFAAAQVLMFGFSITICNAIKHYIDGLFFFTLCMLLSVMMVYKYWDSITREDLEFSVGSKAAVWEVKDPLLAGDGPPMGGAGGFQAPSHYNYSEEDTASNFNGGPPASLVGGVSGGQLYGQGGQGYNPYGGGRGRGYPPNSERGY
;
A
#
# COMPACT_ATOMS: atom_id res chain seq x y z
N MET A 1 9.31 -23.89 28.24
CA MET A 1 9.28 -23.72 26.78
C MET A 1 10.05 -22.44 26.49
N GLY A 2 11.22 -22.53 25.89
CA GLY A 2 12.13 -21.39 25.76
C GLY A 2 12.70 -21.34 24.35
N ILE A 3 12.37 -20.28 23.61
CA ILE A 3 12.88 -20.08 22.26
C ILE A 3 14.41 -20.09 22.29
N LYS A 4 15.02 -21.12 21.69
CA LYS A 4 16.47 -21.22 21.53
C LYS A 4 16.89 -20.49 20.26
N PHE A 5 17.85 -19.60 20.40
CA PHE A 5 18.41 -18.85 19.28
C PHE A 5 18.97 -19.81 18.21
N GLY A 6 18.54 -19.64 16.95
CA GLY A 6 19.02 -20.42 15.81
C GLY A 6 18.46 -21.84 15.70
N SER A 7 17.45 -22.21 16.50
CA SER A 7 16.75 -23.49 16.40
C SER A 7 15.25 -23.29 16.21
N PHE A 8 14.64 -24.12 15.37
CA PHE A 8 13.19 -24.13 15.17
C PHE A 8 12.47 -25.26 15.91
N ASN A 9 13.18 -26.12 16.65
CA ASN A 9 12.56 -27.34 17.19
C ASN A 9 11.39 -27.02 18.13
N GLU A 10 11.64 -26.23 19.18
CA GLU A 10 10.59 -25.85 20.14
C GLU A 10 9.50 -24.97 19.50
N ILE A 11 9.87 -24.16 18.49
CA ILE A 11 8.93 -23.31 17.76
C ILE A 11 7.97 -24.18 16.95
N CYS A 12 8.48 -25.14 16.21
CA CYS A 12 7.72 -26.00 15.33
C CYS A 12 6.91 -27.07 16.07
N GLU A 13 7.37 -27.51 17.25
CA GLU A 13 6.59 -28.35 18.16
C GLU A 13 5.37 -27.60 18.73
N THR A 14 5.44 -26.27 18.82
CA THR A 14 4.39 -25.41 19.40
C THR A 14 3.45 -24.83 18.34
N ALA A 15 3.98 -24.53 17.15
CA ALA A 15 3.30 -23.76 16.12
C ALA A 15 3.51 -24.37 14.74
N ALA A 16 2.41 -24.52 13.99
CA ALA A 16 2.37 -25.15 12.67
C ALA A 16 2.86 -24.21 11.54
N LEU A 17 4.09 -23.71 11.59
CA LEU A 17 4.59 -22.79 10.55
C LEU A 17 4.86 -23.54 9.22
N VAL A 18 4.67 -22.85 8.10
CA VAL A 18 4.98 -23.31 6.72
C VAL A 18 6.39 -23.92 6.58
N ILE A 19 7.38 -23.42 7.34
CA ILE A 19 8.76 -23.90 7.26
C ILE A 19 9.02 -25.17 8.10
N CYS A 20 8.15 -25.51 9.03
CA CYS A 20 8.35 -26.59 10.01
C CYS A 20 8.51 -28.00 9.39
N PRO A 21 7.77 -28.36 8.32
CA PRO A 21 7.98 -29.63 7.62
C PRO A 21 9.36 -29.77 6.93
N LEU A 22 10.16 -28.69 6.87
CA LEU A 22 11.43 -28.65 6.13
C LEU A 22 12.66 -28.42 7.02
N VAL A 23 12.49 -28.37 8.35
CA VAL A 23 13.56 -28.07 9.31
C VAL A 23 13.63 -29.09 10.44
N GLY A 24 14.80 -29.16 11.09
CA GLY A 24 15.04 -30.02 12.26
C GLY A 24 15.46 -31.44 11.90
N THR A 25 14.62 -32.18 11.18
CA THR A 25 14.87 -33.58 10.76
C THR A 25 14.61 -33.78 9.27
N GLU A 26 15.00 -34.93 8.71
CA GLU A 26 14.70 -35.28 7.31
C GLU A 26 13.20 -35.35 6.99
N GLN A 27 12.35 -35.57 7.98
CA GLN A 27 10.90 -35.61 7.84
C GLN A 27 10.22 -34.32 8.35
N GLY A 28 11.00 -33.32 8.75
CA GLY A 28 10.50 -32.09 9.37
C GLY A 28 10.14 -32.27 10.84
N ILE A 29 9.52 -31.24 11.42
CA ILE A 29 8.97 -31.25 12.77
C ILE A 29 7.48 -30.97 12.69
N GLU A 30 6.69 -31.85 13.31
CA GLU A 30 5.25 -31.68 13.43
C GLU A 30 4.86 -31.00 14.74
N PRO A 31 3.81 -30.15 14.73
CA PRO A 31 3.29 -29.54 15.94
C PRO A 31 2.60 -30.58 16.82
N THR A 32 2.79 -30.46 18.13
CA THR A 32 2.16 -31.34 19.13
C THR A 32 0.63 -31.21 19.15
N CYS A 33 0.10 -30.05 18.76
CA CYS A 33 -1.33 -29.78 18.68
C CYS A 33 -1.61 -28.87 17.47
N TYR A 34 -2.50 -29.30 16.60
CA TYR A 34 -2.99 -28.54 15.44
C TYR A 34 -4.49 -28.73 15.26
N SER A 35 -5.13 -27.83 14.49
CA SER A 35 -6.56 -27.92 14.16
C SER A 35 -6.88 -29.19 13.37
N ARG A 36 -8.01 -29.84 13.66
CA ARG A 36 -8.44 -31.04 12.94
C ARG A 36 -8.56 -30.78 11.44
N ASN A 37 -8.13 -31.77 10.66
CA ASN A 37 -8.27 -31.78 9.21
C ASN A 37 -9.69 -32.19 8.83
N VAL A 38 -10.16 -31.69 7.70
CA VAL A 38 -11.48 -32.03 7.15
C VAL A 38 -11.28 -32.67 5.78
N ASP A 39 -11.89 -33.83 5.57
CA ASP A 39 -11.96 -34.47 4.26
C ASP A 39 -13.12 -33.88 3.46
N VAL A 40 -12.81 -33.23 2.34
CA VAL A 40 -13.81 -32.72 1.40
C VAL A 40 -13.62 -33.45 0.07
N GLY A 41 -14.50 -34.40 -0.22
CA GLY A 41 -14.53 -35.09 -1.50
C GLY A 41 -13.29 -35.94 -1.80
N GLY A 42 -12.64 -36.50 -0.78
CA GLY A 42 -11.42 -37.32 -0.91
C GLY A 42 -10.13 -36.50 -0.89
N THR A 43 -10.21 -35.18 -0.65
CA THR A 43 -9.06 -34.30 -0.40
C THR A 43 -9.04 -33.88 1.06
N LEU A 44 -7.97 -34.24 1.77
CA LEU A 44 -7.75 -33.81 3.15
C LEU A 44 -7.27 -32.35 3.17
N ILE A 45 -8.10 -31.47 3.71
CA ILE A 45 -7.77 -30.06 3.93
C ILE A 45 -7.25 -29.90 5.35
N PHE A 46 -6.04 -29.39 5.47
CA PHE A 46 -5.42 -29.08 6.75
C PHE A 46 -5.89 -27.71 7.24
N GLN A 47 -6.03 -27.57 8.57
CA GLN A 47 -6.33 -26.29 9.25
C GLN A 47 -7.40 -25.39 8.58
N PRO A 48 -8.61 -25.92 8.29
CA PRO A 48 -9.62 -25.19 7.50
C PRO A 48 -10.09 -23.89 8.17
N SER A 49 -10.03 -23.80 9.50
CA SER A 49 -10.37 -22.59 10.25
C SER A 49 -9.46 -21.42 9.88
N THR A 50 -8.15 -21.66 9.77
CA THR A 50 -7.20 -20.63 9.36
C THR A 50 -7.36 -20.25 7.88
N CYS A 51 -7.66 -21.22 7.01
CA CYS A 51 -7.92 -20.93 5.59
C CYS A 51 -9.04 -19.89 5.40
N VAL A 52 -10.10 -19.95 6.23
CA VAL A 52 -11.17 -18.94 6.21
C VAL A 52 -10.64 -17.54 6.55
N VAL A 53 -9.72 -17.44 7.51
CA VAL A 53 -9.12 -16.15 7.90
C VAL A 53 -8.23 -15.61 6.78
N HIS A 54 -7.44 -16.45 6.11
CA HIS A 54 -6.65 -16.02 4.96
C HIS A 54 -7.54 -15.48 3.82
N ILE A 55 -8.67 -16.15 3.54
CA ILE A 55 -9.64 -15.65 2.54
C ILE A 55 -10.20 -14.28 2.97
N ALA A 56 -10.59 -14.14 4.23
CA ALA A 56 -11.03 -12.85 4.77
C ALA A 56 -9.94 -11.78 4.67
N ALA A 57 -8.68 -12.13 4.95
CA ALA A 57 -7.53 -11.23 4.86
C ALA A 57 -7.30 -10.74 3.43
N ILE A 58 -7.41 -11.63 2.42
CA ILE A 58 -7.32 -11.26 1.01
C ILE A 58 -8.44 -10.29 0.63
N ILE A 59 -9.70 -10.59 0.98
CA ILE A 59 -10.85 -9.73 0.67
C ILE A 59 -10.66 -8.35 1.30
N MET A 60 -10.30 -8.30 2.58
CA MET A 60 -10.06 -7.04 3.29
C MET A 60 -8.89 -6.25 2.69
N THR A 61 -7.83 -6.93 2.28
CA THR A 61 -6.68 -6.28 1.63
C THR A 61 -7.05 -5.69 0.27
N ILE A 62 -7.85 -6.40 -0.53
CA ILE A 62 -8.37 -5.87 -1.80
C ILE A 62 -9.20 -4.62 -1.55
N ILE A 63 -10.10 -4.63 -0.56
CA ILE A 63 -10.90 -3.46 -0.19
C ILE A 63 -10.00 -2.28 0.18
N MET A 64 -8.96 -2.49 1.01
CA MET A 64 -7.99 -1.45 1.37
C MET A 64 -7.27 -0.90 0.14
N ILE A 65 -6.81 -1.76 -0.78
CA ILE A 65 -6.16 -1.33 -2.03
C ILE A 65 -7.10 -0.43 -2.86
N LEU A 66 -8.39 -0.78 -2.95
CA LEU A 66 -9.37 0.03 -3.68
C LEU A 66 -9.54 1.43 -3.05
N HIS A 67 -9.58 1.52 -1.71
CA HIS A 67 -9.68 2.80 -1.00
C HIS A 67 -8.40 3.63 -1.12
N VAL A 68 -7.22 3.02 -1.06
CA VAL A 68 -5.96 3.75 -1.27
C VAL A 68 -5.90 4.32 -2.68
N ARG A 69 -6.38 3.56 -3.68
CA ARG A 69 -6.37 3.98 -5.09
C ARG A 69 -7.41 5.05 -5.42
N SER A 70 -8.45 5.23 -4.61
CA SER A 70 -9.45 6.30 -4.82
C SER A 70 -8.94 7.68 -4.40
N LYS A 71 -7.86 7.78 -3.60
CA LYS A 71 -7.20 9.05 -3.27
C LYS A 71 -6.27 9.49 -4.41
N TYR A 72 -6.35 10.77 -4.82
CA TYR A 72 -5.58 11.28 -5.98
C TYR A 72 -4.24 11.94 -5.62
N THR A 73 -4.14 12.58 -4.46
CA THR A 73 -2.99 13.40 -4.04
C THR A 73 -2.29 12.91 -2.77
N ALA A 74 -2.69 11.76 -2.23
CA ALA A 74 -2.14 11.19 -1.01
C ALA A 74 -0.66 10.80 -1.09
N VAL A 75 0.07 11.21 -0.04
CA VAL A 75 1.49 10.91 0.16
C VAL A 75 1.69 9.41 0.41
N GLY A 76 2.69 8.82 -0.23
CA GLY A 76 3.09 7.42 -0.13
C GLY A 76 2.11 6.45 -0.78
N ARG A 77 1.14 6.93 -1.57
CA ARG A 77 0.04 6.11 -2.09
C ARG A 77 0.53 4.92 -2.92
N LYS A 78 1.52 5.10 -3.80
CA LYS A 78 1.97 4.01 -4.69
C LYS A 78 2.88 3.02 -3.93
N GLU A 79 3.60 3.53 -2.96
CA GLU A 79 4.52 2.83 -2.07
C GLU A 79 3.74 1.90 -1.13
N ILE A 80 2.69 2.39 -0.46
CA ILE A 80 1.89 1.60 0.47
C ILE A 80 1.03 0.54 -0.26
N VAL A 81 0.58 0.84 -1.48
CA VAL A 81 -0.10 -0.15 -2.34
C VAL A 81 0.82 -1.33 -2.64
N THR A 82 2.13 -1.09 -2.78
CA THR A 82 3.10 -2.18 -2.99
C THR A 82 3.17 -3.11 -1.79
N PHE A 83 3.11 -2.57 -0.56
CA PHE A 83 3.01 -3.37 0.66
C PHE A 83 1.73 -4.25 0.68
N PHE A 84 0.56 -3.68 0.37
CA PHE A 84 -0.69 -4.46 0.35
C PHE A 84 -0.73 -5.53 -0.75
N TRP A 85 -0.11 -5.29 -1.92
CA TRP A 85 0.03 -6.33 -2.95
C TRP A 85 0.91 -7.48 -2.49
N MET A 86 2.02 -7.19 -1.81
CA MET A 86 2.89 -8.23 -1.26
C MET A 86 2.18 -9.03 -0.15
N TYR A 87 1.45 -8.33 0.73
CA TYR A 87 0.62 -8.98 1.75
C TYR A 87 -0.43 -9.90 1.12
N THR A 88 -1.14 -9.44 0.09
CA THR A 88 -2.11 -10.27 -0.65
C THR A 88 -1.47 -11.53 -1.24
N LEU A 89 -0.26 -11.40 -1.79
CA LEU A 89 0.48 -12.52 -2.37
C LEU A 89 0.92 -13.53 -1.29
N ILE A 90 1.34 -13.05 -0.11
CA ILE A 90 1.65 -13.91 1.04
C ILE A 90 0.42 -14.69 1.49
N GLU A 91 -0.71 -14.01 1.68
CA GLU A 91 -1.96 -14.65 2.12
C GLU A 91 -2.45 -15.69 1.09
N LEU A 92 -2.31 -15.40 -0.21
CA LEU A 92 -2.62 -16.36 -1.27
C LEU A 92 -1.72 -17.59 -1.20
N LEU A 93 -0.41 -17.43 -1.01
CA LEU A 93 0.51 -18.56 -0.85
C LEU A 93 0.26 -19.32 0.45
N ALA A 94 -0.08 -18.63 1.54
CA ALA A 94 -0.38 -19.22 2.84
C ALA A 94 -1.56 -20.19 2.73
N ILE A 95 -2.63 -19.83 1.99
CA ILE A 95 -3.75 -20.75 1.74
C ILE A 95 -3.26 -22.07 1.16
N PHE A 96 -2.40 -22.04 0.12
CA PHE A 96 -1.93 -23.27 -0.52
C PHE A 96 -1.02 -24.13 0.38
N LEU A 97 -0.25 -23.48 1.26
CA LEU A 97 0.76 -24.13 2.10
C LEU A 97 0.18 -24.63 3.43
N ASP A 98 -0.63 -23.83 4.11
CA ASP A 98 -1.25 -24.17 5.40
C ASP A 98 -2.44 -25.13 5.22
N SER A 99 -3.18 -25.03 4.10
CA SER A 99 -4.29 -25.95 3.84
C SER A 99 -3.85 -27.32 3.33
N GLY A 100 -2.56 -27.51 3.06
CA GLY A 100 -2.00 -28.71 2.46
C GLY A 100 -2.51 -29.04 1.05
N ILE A 101 -3.04 -28.04 0.30
CA ILE A 101 -3.34 -28.21 -1.13
C ILE A 101 -2.06 -28.57 -1.89
N ILE A 102 -0.93 -27.97 -1.50
CA ILE A 102 0.39 -28.44 -1.88
C ILE A 102 0.88 -29.37 -0.76
N PRO A 103 0.93 -30.69 -0.98
CA PRO A 103 1.36 -31.62 0.05
C PRO A 103 2.82 -31.41 0.42
N THR A 104 3.16 -31.52 1.70
CA THR A 104 4.54 -31.41 2.22
C THR A 104 5.48 -32.47 1.64
N SER A 105 4.93 -33.61 1.20
CA SER A 105 5.67 -34.68 0.52
C SER A 105 6.09 -34.34 -0.91
N SER A 106 5.48 -33.31 -1.52
CA SER A 106 5.80 -32.90 -2.88
C SER A 106 7.14 -32.15 -2.92
N ALA A 107 7.98 -32.48 -3.90
CA ALA A 107 9.23 -31.76 -4.15
C ALA A 107 9.01 -30.26 -4.45
N VAL A 108 7.80 -29.89 -4.85
CA VAL A 108 7.41 -28.50 -5.15
C VAL A 108 7.24 -27.68 -3.87
N TYR A 109 6.86 -28.30 -2.74
CA TYR A 109 6.62 -27.61 -1.47
C TYR A 109 7.83 -26.80 -1.01
N ILE A 110 9.05 -27.35 -1.16
CA ILE A 110 10.31 -26.68 -0.80
C ILE A 110 10.46 -25.32 -1.47
N TRP A 111 10.11 -25.23 -2.76
CA TRP A 111 10.25 -23.99 -3.52
C TRP A 111 9.20 -22.96 -3.13
N PHE A 112 7.95 -23.39 -2.93
CA PHE A 112 6.89 -22.49 -2.48
C PHE A 112 7.12 -21.98 -1.05
N ALA A 113 7.60 -22.83 -0.14
CA ALA A 113 8.01 -22.43 1.21
C ALA A 113 9.18 -21.43 1.19
N ALA A 114 10.13 -21.59 0.27
CA ALA A 114 11.23 -20.63 0.09
C ALA A 114 10.73 -19.29 -0.49
N ILE A 115 9.81 -19.32 -1.45
CA ILE A 115 9.18 -18.10 -1.99
C ILE A 115 8.40 -17.38 -0.90
N TYR A 116 7.60 -18.11 -0.12
CA TYR A 116 6.84 -17.58 1.01
C TYR A 116 7.76 -16.91 2.03
N THR A 117 8.84 -17.58 2.44
CA THR A 117 9.86 -17.02 3.34
C THR A 117 10.47 -15.73 2.79
N GLY A 118 10.80 -15.71 1.49
CA GLY A 118 11.32 -14.53 0.82
C GLY A 118 10.33 -13.37 0.80
N LEU A 119 9.06 -13.65 0.50
CA LEU A 119 8.00 -12.65 0.47
C LEU A 119 7.75 -12.05 1.85
N VAL A 120 7.73 -12.87 2.91
CA VAL A 120 7.59 -12.41 4.29
C VAL A 120 8.71 -11.41 4.60
N ALA A 121 9.98 -11.79 4.43
CA ALA A 121 11.11 -10.91 4.72
C ALA A 121 11.08 -9.61 3.90
N ALA A 122 10.72 -9.70 2.61
CA ALA A 122 10.62 -8.55 1.73
C ALA A 122 9.44 -7.63 2.07
N THR A 123 8.33 -8.17 2.59
CA THR A 123 7.16 -7.38 3.02
C THR A 123 7.47 -6.53 4.24
N TYR A 124 8.23 -7.06 5.21
CA TYR A 124 8.70 -6.28 6.34
C TYR A 124 9.74 -5.21 5.95
N ALA A 125 10.59 -5.50 4.94
CA ALA A 125 11.45 -4.49 4.35
C ALA A 125 10.63 -3.38 3.66
N CYS A 126 9.59 -3.76 2.91
CA CYS A 126 8.65 -2.84 2.29
C CYS A 126 7.96 -1.94 3.32
N LEU A 127 7.48 -2.53 4.44
CA LEU A 127 6.88 -1.79 5.55
C LEU A 127 7.85 -0.75 6.13
N LEU A 128 9.11 -1.15 6.36
CA LEU A 128 10.14 -0.27 6.89
C LEU A 128 10.45 0.90 5.94
N ILE A 129 10.62 0.63 4.64
CA ILE A 129 10.85 1.68 3.63
C ILE A 129 9.66 2.63 3.55
N ASN A 130 8.43 2.11 3.55
CA ASN A 130 7.21 2.93 3.60
C ASN A 130 7.19 3.83 4.84
N GLY A 131 7.64 3.33 6.00
CA GLY A 131 7.75 4.13 7.21
C GLY A 131 8.72 5.32 7.09
N PHE A 132 9.73 5.22 6.24
CA PHE A 132 10.67 6.33 5.98
C PHE A 132 10.15 7.36 4.97
N VAL A 133 9.17 7.00 4.13
CA VAL A 133 8.55 7.93 3.16
C VAL A 133 7.88 9.10 3.88
N GLY A 134 7.32 8.87 5.07
CA GLY A 134 6.71 9.93 5.88
C GLY A 134 7.69 11.02 6.36
N PHE A 135 8.99 10.74 6.38
CA PHE A 135 10.03 11.74 6.69
C PHE A 135 10.46 12.57 5.48
N GLN A 136 9.91 12.30 4.29
CA GLN A 136 10.19 13.03 3.05
C GLN A 136 11.69 13.05 2.67
N PHE A 137 12.46 12.02 3.04
CA PHE A 137 13.87 11.90 2.62
C PHE A 137 14.03 11.76 1.10
N ALA A 138 13.03 11.19 0.43
CA ALA A 138 12.90 11.16 -1.01
C ALA A 138 11.52 11.69 -1.37
N GLU A 139 11.43 12.45 -2.47
CA GLU A 139 10.15 12.91 -3.01
C GLU A 139 9.27 11.68 -3.34
N ASP A 140 8.14 11.61 -2.66
CA ASP A 140 7.13 10.57 -2.84
C ASP A 140 6.61 10.52 -4.28
N GLY A 141 6.32 9.31 -4.78
CA GLY A 141 5.76 9.12 -6.12
C GLY A 141 6.74 9.34 -7.27
N THR A 142 7.98 9.77 -6.99
CA THR A 142 9.04 9.83 -7.99
C THR A 142 9.42 8.44 -8.49
N PRO A 143 9.87 8.30 -9.76
CA PRO A 143 10.38 7.03 -10.26
C PRO A 143 11.51 6.47 -9.39
N LEU A 144 12.33 7.34 -8.79
CA LEU A 144 13.42 6.95 -7.90
C LEU A 144 12.91 6.32 -6.60
N SER A 145 11.91 6.92 -5.94
CA SER A 145 11.25 6.32 -4.75
C SER A 145 10.69 4.92 -5.07
N LEU A 146 9.93 4.82 -6.16
CA LEU A 146 9.22 3.59 -6.51
C LEU A 146 10.17 2.46 -6.95
N TRP A 147 11.14 2.76 -7.80
CA TRP A 147 12.14 1.76 -8.22
C TRP A 147 13.08 1.41 -7.08
N GLY A 148 13.46 2.37 -6.23
CA GLY A 148 14.23 2.13 -5.02
C GLY A 148 13.53 1.14 -4.09
N LEU A 149 12.24 1.36 -3.81
CA LEU A 149 11.41 0.44 -3.01
C LEU A 149 11.35 -0.94 -3.66
N ARG A 150 11.00 -1.04 -4.95
CA ARG A 150 10.85 -2.32 -5.65
C ARG A 150 12.14 -3.12 -5.71
N ILE A 151 13.26 -2.47 -6.05
CA ILE A 151 14.57 -3.12 -6.13
C ILE A 151 15.03 -3.56 -4.74
N SER A 152 14.83 -2.74 -3.71
CA SER A 152 15.17 -3.11 -2.33
C SER A 152 14.38 -4.33 -1.86
N CYS A 153 13.06 -4.35 -2.11
CA CYS A 153 12.22 -5.51 -1.82
C CYS A 153 12.65 -6.75 -2.62
N LEU A 154 13.00 -6.60 -3.90
CA LEU A 154 13.47 -7.70 -4.74
C LEU A 154 14.80 -8.28 -4.24
N VAL A 155 15.74 -7.43 -3.83
CA VAL A 155 17.03 -7.87 -3.27
C VAL A 155 16.80 -8.64 -1.96
N VAL A 156 16.01 -8.10 -1.04
CA VAL A 156 15.68 -8.81 0.23
C VAL A 156 14.96 -10.12 -0.05
N PHE A 157 14.02 -10.13 -1.00
CA PHE A 157 13.34 -11.34 -1.45
C PHE A 157 14.33 -12.38 -1.97
N ALA A 158 15.24 -12.00 -2.89
CA ALA A 158 16.19 -12.91 -3.51
C ALA A 158 17.17 -13.50 -2.49
N ILE A 159 17.70 -12.70 -1.58
CA ILE A 159 18.58 -13.16 -0.50
C ILE A 159 17.84 -14.14 0.40
N SER A 160 16.63 -13.78 0.82
CA SER A 160 15.82 -14.59 1.75
C SER A 160 15.35 -15.90 1.11
N PHE A 161 14.96 -15.85 -0.17
CA PHE A 161 14.63 -17.02 -0.97
C PHE A 161 15.83 -17.95 -1.10
N PHE A 162 17.02 -17.42 -1.40
CA PHE A 162 18.24 -18.22 -1.49
C PHE A 162 18.58 -18.88 -0.15
N VAL A 163 18.53 -18.13 0.96
CA VAL A 163 18.79 -18.66 2.31
C VAL A 163 17.79 -19.76 2.66
N GLY A 164 16.50 -19.57 2.38
CA GLY A 164 15.47 -20.58 2.59
C GLY A 164 15.72 -21.84 1.76
N ALA A 165 15.84 -21.70 0.44
CA ALA A 165 16.05 -22.81 -0.47
C ALA A 165 17.36 -23.58 -0.18
N ALA A 166 18.45 -22.87 0.15
CA ALA A 166 19.72 -23.48 0.52
C ALA A 166 19.62 -24.25 1.84
N THR A 167 18.88 -23.72 2.82
CA THR A 167 18.65 -24.40 4.10
C THR A 167 17.84 -25.68 3.92
N PHE A 168 16.74 -25.63 3.16
CA PHE A 168 15.87 -26.80 2.96
C PHE A 168 16.55 -27.92 2.15
N LYS A 169 17.49 -27.58 1.27
CA LYS A 169 18.23 -28.56 0.45
C LYS A 169 19.60 -28.96 1.00
N ASN A 170 20.00 -28.46 2.17
CA ASN A 170 21.36 -28.56 2.71
C ASN A 170 22.45 -28.18 1.69
N PHE A 171 22.26 -27.06 1.02
CA PHE A 171 23.16 -26.57 0.00
C PHE A 171 23.96 -25.36 0.49
N ALA A 172 25.15 -25.14 -0.08
CA ALA A 172 26.02 -24.00 0.22
C ALA A 172 26.38 -23.81 1.71
N GLY A 173 26.52 -24.91 2.47
CA GLY A 173 26.89 -24.88 3.89
C GLY A 173 25.73 -24.58 4.85
N PHE A 174 24.53 -24.34 4.34
CA PHE A 174 23.30 -24.30 5.14
C PHE A 174 22.82 -25.72 5.44
N ASN A 175 22.18 -25.91 6.59
CA ASN A 175 21.70 -27.21 7.02
C ASN A 175 20.34 -27.09 7.72
N TYR A 176 19.41 -28.00 7.44
CA TYR A 176 18.08 -28.01 8.07
C TYR A 176 18.12 -28.31 9.57
N THR A 177 19.18 -28.96 10.09
CA THR A 177 19.35 -29.28 11.53
C THR A 177 19.80 -28.07 12.37
N LYS A 178 20.56 -27.15 11.75
CA LYS A 178 21.04 -25.91 12.38
C LYS A 178 20.75 -24.71 11.47
N PRO A 179 19.46 -24.38 11.28
CA PRO A 179 19.00 -23.41 10.28
C PRO A 179 19.15 -21.95 10.77
N LEU A 180 20.36 -21.55 11.16
CA LEU A 180 20.62 -20.22 11.73
C LEU A 180 20.29 -19.08 10.75
N GLY A 181 20.66 -19.23 9.48
CA GLY A 181 20.36 -18.22 8.45
C GLY A 181 18.86 -18.03 8.25
N LEU A 182 18.11 -19.12 8.19
CA LEU A 182 16.65 -19.09 8.10
C LEU A 182 16.02 -18.45 9.33
N TRP A 183 16.55 -18.73 10.53
CA TRP A 183 16.07 -18.10 11.78
C TRP A 183 16.23 -16.58 11.76
N ILE A 184 17.37 -16.08 11.28
CA ILE A 184 17.61 -14.64 11.14
C ILE A 184 16.60 -14.01 10.17
N VAL A 185 16.43 -14.61 9.00
CA VAL A 185 15.58 -14.04 7.94
C VAL A 185 14.09 -14.13 8.27
N TYR A 186 13.64 -15.23 8.87
CA TYR A 186 12.21 -15.51 9.08
C TYR A 186 11.68 -14.95 10.41
N ILE A 187 12.51 -14.86 11.45
CA ILE A 187 12.09 -14.40 12.78
C ILE A 187 12.71 -13.03 13.10
N LEU A 188 14.04 -12.95 13.12
CA LEU A 188 14.73 -11.77 13.63
C LEU A 188 14.55 -10.53 12.73
N TRP A 189 14.66 -10.70 11.42
CA TRP A 189 14.54 -9.60 10.45
C TRP A 189 13.14 -8.95 10.50
N PRO A 190 12.02 -9.68 10.38
CA PRO A 190 10.68 -9.13 10.58
C PRO A 190 10.51 -8.36 11.90
N LEU A 191 11.02 -8.92 12.99
CA LEU A 191 10.93 -8.30 14.32
C LEU A 191 11.67 -6.97 14.38
N ILE A 192 12.90 -6.92 13.87
CA ILE A 192 13.71 -5.69 13.82
C ILE A 192 13.02 -4.65 12.93
N CYS A 193 12.56 -5.03 11.74
CA CYS A 193 11.85 -4.12 10.83
C CYS A 193 10.59 -3.54 11.47
N ALA A 194 9.79 -4.37 12.15
CA ALA A 194 8.58 -3.92 12.84
C ALA A 194 8.90 -2.93 13.97
N ILE A 195 9.91 -3.21 14.81
CA ILE A 195 10.31 -2.30 15.90
C ILE A 195 10.80 -0.95 15.34
N ILE A 196 11.67 -0.98 14.32
CA ILE A 196 12.17 0.26 13.68
C ILE A 196 11.00 1.05 13.08
N TYR A 197 10.06 0.38 12.41
CA TYR A 197 8.87 1.01 11.86
C TYR A 197 8.02 1.67 12.95
N ILE A 198 7.70 0.95 14.04
CA ILE A 198 6.88 1.49 15.14
C ILE A 198 7.55 2.71 15.77
N VAL A 199 8.85 2.63 16.07
CA VAL A 199 9.60 3.74 16.66
C VAL A 199 9.65 4.93 15.70
N SER A 200 9.88 4.69 14.40
CA SER A 200 9.94 5.76 13.42
C SER A 200 8.58 6.45 13.24
N GLN A 201 7.48 5.69 13.19
CA GLN A 201 6.14 6.27 13.10
C GLN A 201 5.77 7.08 14.35
N LEU A 202 6.11 6.60 15.54
CA LEU A 202 5.91 7.37 16.78
C LEU A 202 6.71 8.68 16.75
N LEU A 203 7.98 8.65 16.32
CA LEU A 203 8.79 9.86 16.20
C LEU A 203 8.20 10.86 15.22
N LEU A 204 7.72 10.40 14.06
CA LEU A 204 7.08 11.24 13.06
C LEU A 204 5.82 11.91 13.64
N VAL A 205 4.93 11.14 14.26
CA VAL A 205 3.71 11.69 14.85
C VAL A 205 4.04 12.63 16.01
N PHE A 206 5.06 12.33 16.82
CA PHE A 206 5.42 13.17 17.95
C PHE A 206 6.04 14.51 17.54
N ARG A 207 6.89 14.51 16.51
CA ARG A 207 7.69 15.67 16.12
C ARG A 207 7.10 16.50 14.99
N THR A 208 6.32 15.89 14.10
CA THR A 208 5.93 16.52 12.83
C THR A 208 4.43 16.81 12.76
N LEU A 209 3.58 15.95 13.33
CA LEU A 209 2.12 16.10 13.22
C LEU A 209 1.51 16.81 14.44
N ASP A 210 0.58 17.72 14.15
CA ASP A 210 -0.25 18.39 15.15
C ASP A 210 -1.39 17.49 15.65
N ASP A 211 -1.98 16.68 14.76
CA ASP A 211 -3.01 15.69 15.14
C ASP A 211 -2.36 14.44 15.76
N ARG A 212 -2.80 14.11 16.97
CA ARG A 212 -2.33 12.95 17.75
C ARG A 212 -3.23 11.73 17.61
N TRP A 213 -4.36 11.84 16.89
CA TRP A 213 -5.24 10.70 16.62
C TRP A 213 -4.51 9.47 16.04
N PRO A 214 -3.54 9.61 15.11
CA PRO A 214 -2.81 8.46 14.54
C PRO A 214 -2.00 7.66 15.57
N ILE A 215 -1.72 8.21 16.76
CA ILE A 215 -1.05 7.46 17.84
C ILE A 215 -1.90 6.26 18.26
N GLY A 216 -3.23 6.42 18.29
CA GLY A 216 -4.14 5.33 18.61
C GLY A 216 -3.98 4.16 17.63
N ASP A 217 -3.92 4.44 16.33
CA ASP A 217 -3.74 3.41 15.30
C ASP A 217 -2.39 2.68 15.45
N ILE A 218 -1.30 3.40 15.77
CA ILE A 218 0.01 2.78 16.01
C ILE A 218 -0.02 1.86 17.25
N VAL A 219 -0.63 2.33 18.34
CA VAL A 219 -0.71 1.57 19.60
C VAL A 219 -1.57 0.32 19.42
N PHE A 220 -2.75 0.43 18.80
CA PHE A 220 -3.60 -0.72 18.53
C PHE A 220 -2.95 -1.69 17.55
N GLY A 221 -2.31 -1.19 16.48
CA GLY A 221 -1.57 -2.03 15.55
C GLY A 221 -0.45 -2.81 16.24
N THR A 222 0.35 -2.14 17.08
CA THR A 222 1.42 -2.77 17.87
C THR A 222 0.87 -3.80 18.85
N ALA A 223 -0.25 -3.51 19.51
CA ALA A 223 -0.90 -4.43 20.44
C ALA A 223 -1.39 -5.70 19.71
N PHE A 224 -2.02 -5.57 18.55
CA PHE A 224 -2.44 -6.73 17.75
C PHE A 224 -1.25 -7.52 17.21
N PHE A 225 -0.18 -6.85 16.75
CA PHE A 225 1.04 -7.53 16.35
C PHE A 225 1.67 -8.33 17.50
N ALA A 226 1.82 -7.71 18.68
CA ALA A 226 2.35 -8.38 19.86
C ALA A 226 1.46 -9.54 20.31
N ALA A 227 0.13 -9.35 20.29
CA ALA A 227 -0.82 -10.41 20.57
C ALA A 227 -0.67 -11.58 19.59
N ALA A 228 -0.47 -11.33 18.29
CA ALA A 228 -0.23 -12.38 17.30
C ALA A 228 1.00 -13.23 17.68
N GLN A 229 2.13 -12.59 18.01
CA GLN A 229 3.36 -13.29 18.38
C GLN A 229 3.18 -14.11 19.67
N VAL A 230 2.52 -13.53 20.68
CA VAL A 230 2.31 -14.19 21.98
C VAL A 230 1.34 -15.37 21.88
N LEU A 231 0.25 -15.21 21.12
CA LEU A 231 -0.73 -16.29 20.91
C LEU A 231 -0.11 -17.45 20.12
N MET A 232 0.73 -17.15 19.12
CA MET A 232 1.40 -18.17 18.33
C MET A 232 2.51 -18.91 19.09
N PHE A 233 3.47 -18.18 19.66
CA PHE A 233 4.66 -18.80 20.27
C PHE A 233 4.50 -19.17 21.75
N GLY A 234 3.55 -18.53 22.47
CA GLY A 234 3.35 -18.77 23.90
C GLY A 234 2.15 -19.66 24.22
N PHE A 235 1.02 -19.44 23.54
CA PHE A 235 -0.26 -20.05 23.94
C PHE A 235 -0.86 -21.04 22.93
N SER A 236 -0.23 -21.28 21.78
CA SER A 236 -0.78 -22.12 20.71
C SER A 236 -1.26 -23.50 21.19
N ILE A 237 -0.41 -24.26 21.91
CA ILE A 237 -0.77 -25.58 22.47
C ILE A 237 -1.91 -25.47 23.50
N THR A 238 -1.90 -24.44 24.33
CA THR A 238 -2.92 -24.23 25.37
C THR A 238 -4.29 -23.97 24.75
N ILE A 239 -4.33 -23.12 23.72
CA ILE A 239 -5.54 -22.78 22.96
C ILE A 239 -6.07 -24.02 22.23
N CYS A 240 -5.18 -24.74 21.54
CA CYS A 240 -5.54 -25.92 20.77
C CYS A 240 -6.18 -27.01 21.66
N ASN A 241 -5.61 -27.26 22.84
CA ASN A 241 -6.18 -28.20 23.80
C ASN A 241 -7.50 -27.69 24.42
N ALA A 242 -7.58 -26.39 24.76
CA ALA A 242 -8.78 -25.80 25.36
C ALA A 242 -10.01 -25.87 24.43
N ILE A 243 -9.79 -25.71 23.13
CA ILE A 243 -10.85 -25.74 22.09
C ILE A 243 -10.89 -27.10 21.39
N LYS A 244 -10.41 -28.19 22.02
CA LYS A 244 -10.52 -29.58 21.52
C LYS A 244 -10.07 -29.74 20.05
N HIS A 245 -8.98 -29.10 19.64
CA HIS A 245 -8.45 -29.12 18.27
C HIS A 245 -9.38 -28.53 17.18
N TYR A 246 -10.35 -27.67 17.51
CA TYR A 246 -11.12 -26.96 16.46
C TYR A 246 -10.39 -25.73 15.91
N ILE A 247 -9.56 -25.10 16.74
CA ILE A 247 -8.80 -23.88 16.45
C ILE A 247 -7.43 -24.04 17.09
N ASP A 248 -6.39 -23.52 16.45
CA ASP A 248 -5.01 -23.50 16.97
C ASP A 248 -4.45 -22.07 17.07
N GLY A 249 -3.20 -21.93 17.48
CA GLY A 249 -2.54 -20.63 17.57
C GLY A 249 -2.38 -19.93 16.21
N LEU A 250 -2.34 -20.69 15.11
CA LEU A 250 -2.13 -20.15 13.76
C LEU A 250 -3.36 -19.35 13.29
N PHE A 251 -4.58 -19.83 13.61
CA PHE A 251 -5.81 -19.06 13.38
C PHE A 251 -5.77 -17.67 14.04
N PHE A 252 -5.43 -17.61 15.33
CA PHE A 252 -5.37 -16.34 16.07
C PHE A 252 -4.21 -15.46 15.62
N PHE A 253 -3.09 -16.06 15.25
CA PHE A 253 -1.97 -15.36 14.64
C PHE A 253 -2.41 -14.65 13.35
N THR A 254 -3.00 -15.37 12.40
CA THR A 254 -3.44 -14.79 11.12
C THR A 254 -4.50 -13.71 11.34
N LEU A 255 -5.44 -13.92 12.27
CA LEU A 255 -6.46 -12.91 12.60
C LEU A 255 -5.84 -11.64 13.19
N CYS A 256 -4.97 -11.77 14.19
CA CYS A 256 -4.32 -10.62 14.82
C CYS A 256 -3.34 -9.92 13.86
N MET A 257 -2.67 -10.66 12.97
CA MET A 257 -1.85 -10.09 11.89
C MET A 257 -2.69 -9.28 10.92
N LEU A 258 -3.86 -9.79 10.49
CA LEU A 258 -4.79 -9.03 9.65
C LEU A 258 -5.22 -7.73 10.34
N LEU A 259 -5.62 -7.79 11.62
CA LEU A 259 -5.99 -6.59 12.39
C LEU A 259 -4.84 -5.60 12.50
N SER A 260 -3.61 -6.08 12.69
CA SER A 260 -2.41 -5.23 12.68
C SER A 260 -2.23 -4.53 11.33
N VAL A 261 -2.37 -5.25 10.21
CA VAL A 261 -2.27 -4.69 8.86
C VAL A 261 -3.39 -3.67 8.60
N MET A 262 -4.59 -3.92 9.12
CA MET A 262 -5.69 -2.95 9.05
C MET A 262 -5.38 -1.66 9.83
N MET A 263 -4.66 -1.75 10.95
CA MET A 263 -4.23 -0.56 11.69
C MET A 263 -3.11 0.19 10.95
N VAL A 264 -2.21 -0.49 10.23
CA VAL A 264 -1.26 0.17 9.32
C VAL A 264 -1.99 0.95 8.23
N TYR A 265 -3.05 0.37 7.65
CA TYR A 265 -3.91 1.08 6.69
C TYR A 265 -4.59 2.29 7.33
N LYS A 266 -5.22 2.14 8.50
CA LYS A 266 -5.90 3.25 9.20
C LYS A 266 -4.94 4.37 9.56
N TYR A 267 -3.73 4.02 10.02
CA TYR A 267 -2.67 4.98 10.28
C TYR A 267 -2.33 5.78 9.01
N TRP A 268 -2.08 5.09 7.88
CA TRP A 268 -1.81 5.75 6.60
C TRP A 268 -2.98 6.63 6.12
N ASP A 269 -4.22 6.16 6.30
CA ASP A 269 -5.42 6.92 5.93
C ASP A 269 -5.58 8.17 6.82
N SER A 270 -5.24 8.08 8.11
CA SER A 270 -5.37 9.16 9.07
C SER A 270 -4.38 10.30 8.85
N ILE A 271 -3.19 10.01 8.31
CA ILE A 271 -2.17 11.03 7.99
C ILE A 271 -2.32 11.61 6.56
N THR A 272 -3.31 11.15 5.79
CA THR A 272 -3.59 11.60 4.41
C THR A 272 -5.05 12.09 4.26
N ARG A 273 -5.59 12.74 5.31
CA ARG A 273 -7.00 13.15 5.35
C ARG A 273 -7.26 14.42 4.55
N GLU A 274 -6.32 15.35 4.51
CA GLU A 274 -6.43 16.65 3.82
C GLU A 274 -6.60 16.57 2.29
N ASP A 275 -6.36 15.42 1.66
CA ASP A 275 -6.56 15.28 0.21
C ASP A 275 -8.03 15.20 -0.23
N LEU A 276 -8.94 14.89 0.70
CA LEU A 276 -10.36 14.73 0.39
C LEU A 276 -11.12 16.06 0.41
N GLU A 277 -10.67 17.05 1.19
CA GLU A 277 -11.32 18.38 1.26
C GLU A 277 -11.16 19.20 -0.03
N PHE A 278 -10.07 18.99 -0.77
CA PHE A 278 -9.86 19.66 -2.07
C PHE A 278 -10.62 19.01 -3.24
N SER A 279 -11.16 17.79 -3.06
CA SER A 279 -11.96 17.11 -4.09
C SER A 279 -13.47 17.43 -4.01
N VAL A 280 -13.95 18.09 -2.95
CA VAL A 280 -15.36 18.52 -2.82
C VAL A 280 -15.61 19.97 -3.27
N GLY A 281 -14.63 20.60 -3.95
CA GLY A 281 -14.73 21.98 -4.44
C GLY A 281 -15.36 22.16 -5.83
N SER A 282 -15.63 21.10 -6.59
CA SER A 282 -16.14 21.25 -7.97
C SER A 282 -17.67 21.24 -8.10
N LYS A 283 -18.41 21.16 -6.98
CA LYS A 283 -19.87 21.33 -6.95
C LYS A 283 -20.37 22.35 -5.90
N ALA A 284 -19.48 23.19 -5.38
CA ALA A 284 -19.84 24.29 -4.49
C ALA A 284 -19.64 25.66 -5.17
N ALA A 285 -20.15 25.80 -6.40
CA ALA A 285 -20.38 27.10 -7.03
C ALA A 285 -21.82 27.14 -7.56
N VAL A 286 -22.79 26.87 -6.68
CA VAL A 286 -24.21 27.21 -6.89
C VAL A 286 -24.62 28.23 -5.83
N TRP A 287 -23.84 29.29 -5.72
CA TRP A 287 -24.37 30.58 -5.32
C TRP A 287 -24.36 31.42 -6.58
N GLU A 288 -25.38 31.24 -7.42
CA GLU A 288 -25.77 32.29 -8.34
C GLU A 288 -26.04 33.52 -7.48
N VAL A 289 -25.08 34.44 -7.40
CA VAL A 289 -25.39 35.83 -7.08
C VAL A 289 -26.17 36.35 -8.28
N LYS A 290 -27.49 36.17 -8.28
CA LYS A 290 -28.38 36.95 -9.13
C LYS A 290 -28.38 38.36 -8.56
N ASP A 291 -27.41 39.16 -8.99
CA ASP A 291 -27.33 40.56 -8.67
C ASP A 291 -28.54 41.27 -9.32
N PRO A 292 -29.55 41.75 -8.56
CA PRO A 292 -30.77 42.30 -9.14
C PRO A 292 -30.53 43.64 -9.85
N LEU A 293 -29.34 44.24 -9.72
CA LEU A 293 -28.99 45.55 -10.24
C LEU A 293 -28.46 45.56 -11.67
N LEU A 294 -28.22 44.39 -12.28
CA LEU A 294 -27.90 44.28 -13.72
C LEU A 294 -29.12 43.89 -14.57
N ALA A 295 -30.30 43.72 -13.95
CA ALA A 295 -31.54 43.35 -14.63
C ALA A 295 -32.39 44.56 -15.07
N GLY A 296 -31.85 45.78 -15.06
CA GLY A 296 -32.60 46.97 -15.45
C GLY A 296 -31.71 48.08 -15.96
N ASP A 297 -31.53 48.15 -17.27
CA ASP A 297 -31.48 49.41 -18.04
C ASP A 297 -31.47 49.08 -19.54
N GLY A 298 -32.66 48.80 -20.07
CA GLY A 298 -32.96 48.93 -21.50
C GLY A 298 -33.58 50.31 -21.76
N PRO A 299 -33.26 51.01 -22.87
CA PRO A 299 -33.57 52.42 -23.06
C PRO A 299 -35.08 52.68 -23.20
N PRO A 300 -35.56 53.90 -22.89
CA PRO A 300 -36.99 54.20 -22.83
C PRO A 300 -37.59 54.35 -24.24
N MET A 301 -38.38 53.37 -24.68
CA MET A 301 -39.34 53.53 -25.76
C MET A 301 -40.70 53.86 -25.14
N GLY A 302 -41.17 55.09 -25.34
CA GLY A 302 -42.47 55.55 -24.86
C GLY A 302 -43.65 54.97 -25.62
N GLY A 303 -44.82 54.96 -24.98
CA GLY A 303 -46.11 54.86 -25.68
C GLY A 303 -47.11 53.86 -25.10
N ALA A 304 -47.97 54.35 -24.20
CA ALA A 304 -49.38 54.01 -23.96
C ALA A 304 -49.95 52.60 -24.28
N GLY A 305 -50.51 51.96 -23.24
CA GLY A 305 -51.87 51.39 -23.29
C GLY A 305 -52.02 49.86 -23.23
N GLY A 306 -52.76 49.36 -22.22
CA GLY A 306 -53.68 48.22 -22.38
C GLY A 306 -53.23 46.80 -21.99
N PHE A 307 -53.68 46.36 -20.82
CA PHE A 307 -54.30 45.06 -20.44
C PHE A 307 -53.88 43.70 -21.10
N GLN A 308 -53.69 42.72 -20.20
CA GLN A 308 -53.90 41.25 -20.27
C GLN A 308 -52.84 40.28 -20.85
N ALA A 309 -52.73 39.15 -20.12
CA ALA A 309 -51.79 38.03 -20.14
C ALA A 309 -51.99 37.01 -21.29
N PRO A 310 -51.50 35.75 -21.20
CA PRO A 310 -50.12 35.25 -21.27
C PRO A 310 -49.94 34.25 -22.46
N SER A 311 -48.73 34.08 -23.01
CA SER A 311 -48.47 32.93 -23.90
C SER A 311 -47.00 32.50 -24.03
N HIS A 312 -46.83 31.20 -23.78
CA HIS A 312 -45.97 30.23 -24.47
C HIS A 312 -44.44 30.37 -24.51
N TYR A 313 -43.82 29.39 -23.82
CA TYR A 313 -42.64 28.61 -24.18
C TYR A 313 -41.86 29.01 -25.44
N ASN A 314 -40.56 29.27 -25.27
CA ASN A 314 -39.56 28.79 -26.22
C ASN A 314 -38.28 28.38 -25.48
N TYR A 315 -37.95 27.10 -25.58
CA TYR A 315 -36.59 26.58 -25.36
C TYR A 315 -35.74 27.08 -26.52
N SER A 316 -34.60 27.70 -26.22
CA SER A 316 -33.50 27.82 -27.16
C SER A 316 -32.21 27.43 -26.44
N GLU A 317 -31.71 26.25 -26.80
CA GLU A 317 -30.34 25.81 -26.61
C GLU A 317 -29.37 26.86 -27.15
N GLU A 318 -28.30 27.15 -26.41
CA GLU A 318 -27.04 27.63 -26.98
C GLU A 318 -25.91 27.21 -26.02
N ASP A 319 -25.46 25.96 -26.21
CA ASP A 319 -24.12 25.52 -25.85
C ASP A 319 -23.12 26.33 -26.68
N THR A 320 -22.44 27.30 -26.07
CA THR A 320 -21.21 27.84 -26.67
C THR A 320 -20.15 28.16 -25.62
N ALA A 321 -19.06 27.39 -25.70
CA ALA A 321 -17.70 27.67 -25.24
C ALA A 321 -17.37 27.49 -23.74
N SER A 322 -16.96 26.27 -23.39
CA SER A 322 -16.04 25.98 -22.27
C SER A 322 -14.63 26.51 -22.58
N ASN A 323 -14.20 27.60 -21.91
CA ASN A 323 -12.81 28.06 -21.95
C ASN A 323 -12.03 27.49 -20.77
N PHE A 324 -11.47 26.30 -20.97
CA PHE A 324 -10.49 25.68 -20.08
C PHE A 324 -9.09 26.09 -20.54
N ASN A 325 -8.37 26.91 -19.77
CA ASN A 325 -6.93 27.10 -19.93
C ASN A 325 -6.26 26.84 -18.57
N GLY A 326 -5.77 25.61 -18.40
CA GLY A 326 -4.98 25.20 -17.25
C GLY A 326 -3.55 25.73 -17.36
N GLY A 327 -3.16 26.56 -16.40
CA GLY A 327 -1.76 26.87 -16.12
C GLY A 327 -1.21 25.90 -15.04
N PRO A 328 0.06 25.49 -15.11
CA PRO A 328 0.68 24.63 -14.09
C PRO A 328 0.85 25.40 -12.76
N PRO A 329 0.79 24.70 -11.60
CA PRO A 329 0.94 25.35 -10.29
C PRO A 329 2.38 25.82 -10.07
N ALA A 330 2.53 26.96 -9.37
CA ALA A 330 3.82 27.55 -9.04
C ALA A 330 4.57 26.74 -7.96
N SER A 331 5.86 26.50 -8.19
CA SER A 331 6.77 25.85 -7.23
C SER A 331 7.24 26.82 -6.15
N LEU A 332 7.29 26.35 -4.91
CA LEU A 332 7.60 27.12 -3.70
C LEU A 332 9.06 26.91 -3.24
N VAL A 333 10.02 26.96 -4.16
CA VAL A 333 11.46 27.11 -3.85
C VAL A 333 12.10 27.98 -4.94
N GLY A 334 12.85 29.00 -4.52
CA GLY A 334 13.33 30.11 -5.34
C GLY A 334 13.80 29.75 -6.77
N GLY A 335 13.03 30.23 -7.74
CA GLY A 335 13.36 30.18 -9.17
C GLY A 335 12.43 31.13 -9.92
N VAL A 336 13.02 32.05 -10.68
CA VAL A 336 12.35 33.16 -11.37
C VAL A 336 11.20 32.65 -12.25
N SER A 337 9.98 33.15 -12.03
CA SER A 337 8.79 32.80 -12.79
C SER A 337 8.86 33.28 -14.24
N GLY A 338 8.52 32.40 -15.19
CA GLY A 338 8.54 32.61 -16.65
C GLY A 338 7.58 33.67 -17.22
N GLY A 339 7.20 34.68 -16.45
CA GLY A 339 6.44 35.86 -16.91
C GLY A 339 7.31 36.96 -17.51
N GLN A 340 8.65 36.86 -17.43
CA GLN A 340 9.56 37.89 -17.95
C GLN A 340 10.07 37.63 -19.38
N LEU A 341 9.61 36.59 -20.08
CA LEU A 341 10.02 36.32 -21.47
C LEU A 341 9.01 36.73 -22.55
N TYR A 342 7.79 37.15 -22.19
CA TYR A 342 6.78 37.61 -23.16
C TYR A 342 6.06 38.85 -22.64
N GLY A 343 6.68 40.01 -22.86
CA GLY A 343 6.15 41.29 -22.39
C GLY A 343 6.90 42.48 -22.97
N GLN A 344 7.25 42.45 -24.25
CA GLN A 344 7.66 43.66 -24.97
C GLN A 344 7.10 43.60 -26.39
N GLY A 345 5.92 44.19 -26.56
CA GLY A 345 5.20 44.22 -27.83
C GLY A 345 3.94 45.06 -27.73
N GLY A 346 4.10 46.33 -27.34
CA GLY A 346 2.99 47.27 -27.24
C GLY A 346 3.46 48.69 -27.52
N GLN A 347 3.79 49.00 -28.77
CA GLN A 347 3.87 50.39 -29.22
C GLN A 347 3.66 50.51 -30.74
N GLY A 348 2.69 51.34 -31.11
CA GLY A 348 2.75 52.13 -32.33
C GLY A 348 2.13 51.52 -33.59
N TYR A 349 0.85 51.82 -33.80
CA TYR A 349 0.22 51.85 -35.12
C TYR A 349 0.99 52.82 -36.04
N ASN A 350 1.52 52.34 -37.17
CA ASN A 350 2.01 53.18 -38.27
C ASN A 350 1.61 52.53 -39.61
N PRO A 351 0.85 53.22 -40.49
CA PRO A 351 0.28 52.59 -41.67
C PRO A 351 1.06 52.93 -42.94
N TYR A 352 2.23 52.33 -43.24
CA TYR A 352 2.82 52.37 -44.59
C TYR A 352 3.90 51.27 -44.79
N GLY A 353 3.75 50.46 -45.85
CA GLY A 353 4.75 49.51 -46.40
C GLY A 353 4.77 48.16 -45.69
N GLY A 354 4.61 46.98 -46.30
CA GLY A 354 4.94 46.54 -47.65
C GLY A 354 6.06 45.50 -47.56
N GLY A 355 5.74 44.21 -47.79
CA GLY A 355 6.78 43.21 -48.09
C GLY A 355 6.72 41.88 -47.34
N ARG A 356 6.78 40.80 -48.12
CA ARG A 356 6.73 39.36 -47.80
C ARG A 356 7.99 38.84 -47.11
N GLY A 357 7.92 37.69 -46.42
CA GLY A 357 9.08 36.81 -46.27
C GLY A 357 8.98 35.68 -45.24
N ARG A 358 8.62 34.47 -45.69
CA ARG A 358 8.85 33.17 -45.01
C ARG A 358 10.34 32.81 -45.03
N GLY A 359 10.80 31.98 -44.09
CA GLY A 359 11.92 31.05 -44.38
C GLY A 359 12.74 30.58 -43.17
N TYR A 360 12.79 29.27 -43.00
CA TYR A 360 13.49 28.48 -41.97
C TYR A 360 15.02 28.30 -42.27
N PRO A 361 15.81 27.62 -41.42
CA PRO A 361 17.21 27.94 -41.05
C PRO A 361 18.26 27.17 -41.88
N PRO A 362 19.57 27.41 -41.66
CA PRO A 362 20.60 26.46 -42.06
C PRO A 362 21.17 25.66 -40.88
N ASN A 363 21.43 24.40 -41.16
CA ASN A 363 22.20 23.45 -40.37
C ASN A 363 23.62 23.35 -40.95
N SER A 364 24.58 22.97 -40.09
CA SER A 364 25.85 22.25 -40.37
C SER A 364 26.92 22.86 -41.32
N GLU A 365 28.16 23.06 -40.81
CA GLU A 365 29.35 22.20 -41.08
C GLU A 365 30.72 22.89 -40.80
N ARG A 366 31.57 22.15 -40.06
CA ARG A 366 33.03 21.85 -40.21
C ARG A 366 34.09 22.88 -40.68
N GLY A 367 35.25 22.76 -39.99
CA GLY A 367 36.62 22.95 -40.49
C GLY A 367 37.23 24.28 -40.06
N TYR A 368 38.36 24.38 -39.35
CA TYR A 368 39.56 23.53 -39.23
C TYR A 368 40.02 23.37 -37.78
#